data_AF-A0A7C8HL96-F1
#
_entry.id   AF-A0A7C8HL96-F1
#
_cell.length_a   1.000
_cell.length_b   1.000
_cell.length_c   1.000
_cell.angle_alpha   90.00
_cell.angle_beta   90.00
_cell.angle_gamma   90.00
#
_symmetry.space_group_name_H-M   'P 1'
#
loop_
_entity.id
_entity.type
_entity.pdbx_description
1 polymer ?
#
loop_
_entity_poly.entity_id
_entity_poly.type
_entity_poly.pdbx_seq_one_letter_code
_entity_poly.pdbx_strand_id
1 'polypeptide(L)'
;MIAFAAAATPSFFQVLARQAQEAFWAYPHVFMAFMSVGLAALLISAFWVLLGAGKATSATHQALRAQALKRQKDHRAMVLVANIDGGANLREQLMAAIETSFGAFAFSAPVQVEPFPVKLKIASTRAHPERIRRIGVQAADVLERSAGDVIVWGRRGVGDKVELKFVAAPTYGRLPETHTLEFRLRRGRIEAGVEEAIAYACARRARPILNRPQDYKPEKLQPIVEALDKLVQDPPETLSDEAQLEILGDYASGALSLGERGGGTHWLEKALGARRQYLEQVDRALDPGAWGAAQQEIGRALAALGEREGARDKLEEAVAVLKLSLDALRAADALQGVEVGTRALARAEQTLAQRRRIGLRWPA
;
A
#
# COMPACT_ATOMS: atom_id res chain seq x y z
N MET A 1 55.35 -4.14 50.11
CA MET A 1 55.48 -5.61 50.29
C MET A 1 54.09 -6.21 50.27
N ILE A 2 53.70 -6.83 49.15
CA ILE A 2 52.41 -7.51 48.98
C ILE A 2 52.69 -9.00 49.13
N ALA A 3 52.14 -9.64 50.16
CA ALA A 3 52.31 -11.06 50.41
C ALA A 3 50.97 -11.79 50.35
N PHE A 4 50.89 -12.67 49.36
CA PHE A 4 50.30 -14.01 49.40
C PHE A 4 48.92 -14.22 50.07
N ALA A 5 47.92 -14.39 49.22
CA ALA A 5 46.83 -15.34 49.45
C ALA A 5 46.41 -15.97 48.11
N ALA A 6 47.29 -16.81 47.53
CA ALA A 6 46.89 -17.72 46.45
C ALA A 6 46.23 -18.94 47.11
N ALA A 7 44.91 -18.89 47.19
CA ALA A 7 44.08 -19.96 47.70
C ALA A 7 44.27 -21.25 46.89
N ALA A 8 44.35 -22.36 47.62
CA ALA A 8 44.53 -23.73 47.19
C ALA A 8 43.75 -24.09 45.91
N THR A 9 44.48 -24.38 44.84
CA THR A 9 43.99 -25.24 43.76
C THR A 9 43.90 -26.68 44.30
N PRO A 10 42.75 -27.37 44.22
CA PRO A 10 42.62 -28.75 44.66
C PRO A 10 43.66 -29.66 43.99
N SER A 11 44.27 -30.59 44.75
CA SER A 11 45.32 -31.53 44.30
C SER A 11 44.94 -32.35 43.06
N PHE A 12 43.64 -32.52 42.80
CA PHE A 12 43.10 -33.14 41.60
C PHE A 12 43.53 -32.42 40.29
N PHE A 13 43.55 -31.09 40.28
CA PHE A 13 43.95 -30.31 39.09
C PHE A 13 45.46 -30.41 38.80
N GLN A 14 46.29 -30.64 39.83
CA GLN A 14 47.74 -30.80 39.65
C GLN A 14 48.10 -32.16 39.01
N VAL A 15 47.35 -33.23 39.35
CA VAL A 15 47.51 -34.55 38.72
C VAL A 15 47.00 -34.55 37.29
N LEU A 16 45.86 -33.90 37.04
CA LEU A 16 45.31 -33.70 35.70
C LEU A 16 46.28 -32.91 34.81
N ALA A 17 46.95 -31.89 35.36
CA ALA A 17 47.92 -31.08 34.64
C ALA A 17 49.18 -31.86 34.23
N ARG A 18 49.69 -32.74 35.11
CA ARG A 18 50.85 -33.61 34.77
C ARG A 18 50.50 -34.65 33.71
N GLN A 19 49.37 -35.34 33.83
CA GLN A 19 48.93 -36.31 32.83
C GLN A 19 48.57 -35.66 31.49
N ALA A 20 47.96 -34.47 31.51
CA ALA A 20 47.72 -33.68 30.31
C ALA A 20 49.02 -33.21 29.66
N GLN A 21 50.06 -32.85 30.44
CA GLN A 21 51.38 -32.51 29.90
C GLN A 21 52.05 -33.72 29.23
N GLU A 22 52.01 -34.91 29.84
CA GLU A 22 52.57 -36.12 29.24
C GLU A 22 51.82 -36.53 27.95
N ALA A 23 50.48 -36.46 27.95
CA ALA A 23 49.66 -36.71 26.77
C ALA A 23 49.82 -35.66 25.65
N PHE A 24 50.09 -34.40 26.02
CA PHE A 24 50.38 -33.30 25.08
C PHE A 24 51.65 -33.56 24.28
N TRP A 25 52.72 -34.04 24.93
CA TRP A 25 53.97 -34.38 24.25
C TRP A 25 53.87 -35.67 23.42
N ALA A 26 53.00 -36.61 23.81
CA ALA A 26 52.78 -37.86 23.08
C ALA A 26 51.95 -37.70 21.79
N TYR A 27 50.92 -36.84 21.80
CA TYR A 27 50.02 -36.62 20.66
C TYR A 27 49.66 -35.13 20.48
N PRO A 28 50.64 -34.27 20.12
CA PRO A 28 50.43 -32.81 20.04
C PRO A 28 49.35 -32.40 19.04
N HIS A 29 49.17 -33.19 17.97
CA HIS A 29 48.14 -32.98 16.96
C HIS A 29 46.72 -33.23 17.49
N VAL A 30 46.53 -34.20 18.40
CA VAL A 30 45.22 -34.49 19.01
C VAL A 30 44.84 -33.38 19.98
N PHE A 31 45.78 -32.91 20.81
CA PHE A 31 45.52 -31.81 21.74
C PHE A 31 45.21 -30.49 21.03
N MET A 32 45.96 -30.16 19.97
CA MET A 32 45.67 -28.99 19.13
C MET A 32 44.30 -29.10 18.43
N ALA A 33 43.88 -30.31 18.04
CA ALA A 33 42.54 -30.55 17.51
C ALA A 33 41.45 -30.29 18.59
N PHE A 34 41.63 -30.77 19.82
CA PHE A 34 40.68 -30.52 20.92
C PHE A 34 40.59 -29.02 21.29
N MET A 35 41.73 -28.32 21.38
CA MET A 35 41.77 -26.89 21.68
C MET A 35 41.15 -26.05 20.55
N SER A 36 41.37 -26.43 19.29
CA SER A 36 40.77 -25.74 18.14
C SER A 36 39.25 -25.97 18.07
N VAL A 37 38.75 -27.17 18.40
CA VAL A 37 37.31 -27.44 18.53
C VAL A 37 36.70 -26.65 19.68
N GLY A 38 37.37 -26.57 20.83
CA GLY A 38 36.92 -25.77 21.98
C GLY A 38 36.86 -24.27 21.67
N LEU A 39 37.88 -23.73 20.99
CA LEU A 39 37.90 -22.33 20.53
C LEU A 39 36.80 -22.07 19.50
N ALA A 40 36.58 -22.98 18.56
CA ALA A 40 35.50 -22.87 17.58
C ALA A 40 34.12 -22.85 18.25
N ALA A 41 33.88 -23.70 19.24
CA ALA A 41 32.64 -23.71 20.00
C ALA A 41 32.40 -22.40 20.77
N LEU A 42 33.44 -21.83 21.38
CA LEU A 42 33.36 -20.53 22.06
C LEU A 42 33.08 -19.38 21.08
N LEU A 43 33.74 -19.36 19.92
CA LEU A 43 33.50 -18.36 18.88
C LEU A 43 32.07 -18.45 18.32
N ILE A 44 31.57 -19.66 18.08
CA ILE A 44 30.19 -19.88 17.64
C ILE A 44 29.20 -19.41 18.71
N SER A 45 29.45 -19.74 19.99
CA SER A 45 28.61 -19.30 21.10
C SER A 45 28.59 -17.77 21.22
N ALA A 46 29.76 -17.13 21.22
CA ALA A 46 29.90 -15.68 21.25
C ALA A 46 29.22 -15.00 20.06
N PHE A 47 29.35 -15.58 18.86
CA PHE A 47 28.68 -15.10 17.65
C PHE A 47 27.15 -15.12 17.78
N TRP A 48 26.57 -16.22 18.29
CA TRP A 48 25.13 -16.30 18.52
C TRP A 48 24.64 -15.38 19.64
N VAL A 49 25.42 -15.19 20.71
CA VAL A 49 25.12 -14.23 21.79
C VAL A 49 25.11 -12.79 21.25
N LEU A 50 26.12 -12.41 20.46
CA LEU A 50 26.21 -11.07 19.85
C LEU A 50 25.07 -10.81 18.86
N LEU A 51 24.74 -11.80 18.01
CA LEU A 51 23.58 -11.72 17.11
C LEU A 51 22.25 -11.62 17.85
N GLY A 52 22.10 -12.37 18.94
CA GLY A 52 20.92 -12.33 19.81
C GLY A 52 20.76 -10.97 20.49
N ALA A 53 21.85 -10.45 21.07
CA ALA A 53 21.89 -9.14 21.70
C ALA A 53 21.54 -8.02 20.70
N GLY A 54 22.09 -8.05 19.47
CA GLY A 54 21.78 -7.06 18.43
C GLY A 54 20.29 -7.06 18.02
N LYS A 55 19.66 -8.23 17.92
CA LYS A 55 18.22 -8.35 17.64
C LYS A 55 17.35 -7.90 18.81
N ALA A 56 17.77 -8.20 20.05
CA ALA A 56 17.06 -7.74 21.24
C ALA A 56 17.08 -6.21 21.34
N THR A 57 18.24 -5.58 21.14
CA THR A 57 18.39 -4.12 21.17
C THR A 57 17.55 -3.43 20.10
N SER A 58 17.50 -3.97 18.87
CA SER A 58 16.69 -3.38 17.80
C SER A 58 15.19 -3.53 18.06
N ALA A 59 14.74 -4.67 18.60
CA ALA A 59 13.37 -4.89 19.02
C ALA A 59 12.95 -3.93 20.15
N THR A 60 13.82 -3.73 21.15
CA THR A 60 13.58 -2.76 22.23
C THR A 60 13.50 -1.33 21.68
N HIS A 61 14.42 -0.95 20.78
CA HIS A 61 14.39 0.37 20.15
C HIS A 61 13.12 0.60 19.33
N GLN A 62 12.67 -0.41 18.56
CA GLN A 62 11.39 -0.36 17.83
C GLN A 62 10.20 -0.21 18.78
N ALA A 63 10.16 -0.97 19.88
CA ALA A 63 9.08 -0.91 20.85
C ALA A 63 9.01 0.45 21.56
N LEU A 64 10.16 1.00 21.96
CA LEU A 64 10.23 2.33 22.57
C LEU A 64 9.80 3.43 21.58
N ARG A 65 10.25 3.35 20.33
CA ARG A 65 9.84 4.30 19.28
C ARG A 65 8.34 4.21 19.02
N ALA A 66 7.77 3.01 18.91
CA ALA A 66 6.33 2.81 18.74
C ALA A 66 5.54 3.39 19.91
N GLN A 67 5.96 3.14 21.15
CA GLN A 67 5.29 3.68 22.34
C GLN A 67 5.38 5.20 22.41
N ALA A 68 6.52 5.79 22.03
CA ALA A 68 6.70 7.25 21.97
C ALA A 68 5.74 7.88 20.94
N LEU A 69 5.66 7.32 19.73
CA LEU A 69 4.73 7.77 18.69
C LEU A 69 3.28 7.64 19.13
N LYS A 70 2.91 6.51 19.75
CA LYS A 70 1.57 6.27 20.26
C LYS A 70 1.14 7.28 21.32
N ARG A 71 2.07 7.74 22.17
CA ARG A 71 1.82 8.80 23.17
C ARG A 71 1.65 10.18 22.54
N GLN A 72 2.31 10.42 21.40
CA GLN A 72 2.25 11.69 20.66
C GLN A 72 1.14 11.73 19.62
N LYS A 73 0.45 10.60 19.38
CA LYS A 73 -0.57 10.47 18.35
C LYS A 73 -1.69 11.49 18.56
N ASP A 74 -1.91 12.30 17.53
CA ASP A 74 -3.00 13.27 17.47
C ASP A 74 -4.03 12.86 16.39
N HIS A 75 -4.88 13.82 16.00
CA HIS A 75 -5.94 13.64 15.01
C HIS A 75 -5.45 13.57 13.56
N ARG A 76 -4.16 13.84 13.30
CA ARG A 76 -3.57 13.82 11.96
C ARG A 76 -3.33 12.39 11.51
N ALA A 77 -3.33 12.15 10.21
CA ALA A 77 -2.88 10.85 9.72
C ALA A 77 -1.39 10.67 10.02
N MET A 78 -0.99 9.53 10.57
CA MET A 78 0.42 9.19 10.82
C MET A 78 0.92 8.17 9.80
N VAL A 79 1.87 8.60 8.97
CA VAL A 79 2.54 7.76 7.98
C VAL A 79 3.94 7.42 8.48
N LEU A 80 4.22 6.12 8.61
CA LEU A 80 5.53 5.62 9.01
C LEU A 80 6.36 5.27 7.78
N VAL A 81 7.54 5.85 7.66
CA VAL A 81 8.49 5.47 6.61
C VAL A 81 9.55 4.56 7.21
N ALA A 82 9.45 3.26 6.91
CA ALA A 82 10.39 2.25 7.34
C ALA A 82 11.69 2.29 6.51
N ASN A 83 12.56 1.30 6.71
CA ASN A 83 13.80 1.23 5.96
C ASN A 83 13.57 1.03 4.45
N ILE A 84 14.29 1.81 3.65
CA ILE A 84 14.37 1.65 2.20
C ILE A 84 15.73 1.04 1.85
N ASP A 85 15.77 -0.21 1.38
CA ASP A 85 17.00 -0.88 1.01
C ASP A 85 17.66 -0.16 -0.19
N GLY A 86 18.93 0.23 -0.08
CA GLY A 86 19.68 0.89 -1.17
C GLY A 86 19.39 2.39 -1.36
N GLY A 87 18.73 3.07 -0.42
CA GLY A 87 18.38 4.48 -0.58
C GLY A 87 18.29 5.30 0.72
N ALA A 88 19.43 5.69 1.29
CA ALA A 88 19.47 6.56 2.47
C ALA A 88 18.77 7.92 2.20
N ASN A 89 19.17 8.63 1.13
CA ASN A 89 18.55 9.90 0.73
C ASN A 89 17.14 9.73 0.15
N LEU A 90 16.75 8.51 -0.25
CA LEU A 90 15.43 8.24 -0.80
C LEU A 90 14.37 8.31 0.30
N ARG A 91 14.70 7.87 1.51
CA ARG A 91 13.77 7.95 2.65
C ARG A 91 13.39 9.39 2.98
N GLU A 92 14.36 10.30 3.01
CA GLU A 92 14.12 11.72 3.27
C GLU A 92 13.29 12.36 2.15
N GLN A 93 13.60 12.06 0.88
CA GLN A 93 12.79 12.51 -0.26
C GLN A 93 11.35 12.01 -0.18
N LEU A 94 11.14 10.73 0.17
CA LEU A 94 9.79 10.17 0.35
C LEU A 94 9.02 10.87 1.46
N MET A 95 9.68 11.15 2.59
CA MET A 95 9.04 11.85 3.69
C MET A 95 8.61 13.27 3.26
N ALA A 96 9.51 14.02 2.63
CA ALA A 96 9.23 15.36 2.14
C ALA A 96 8.11 15.38 1.08
N ALA A 97 8.11 14.41 0.17
CA ALA A 97 7.05 14.24 -0.84
C ALA A 97 5.67 14.02 -0.21
N ILE A 98 5.60 13.14 0.79
CA ILE A 98 4.34 12.87 1.51
C ILE A 98 3.90 14.13 2.27
N GLU A 99 4.78 14.78 3.02
CA GLU A 99 4.43 16.00 3.77
C GLU A 99 3.93 17.14 2.88
N THR A 100 4.53 17.30 1.70
CA THR A 100 4.19 18.36 0.75
C THR A 100 2.85 18.12 0.06
N SER A 101 2.62 16.90 -0.43
CA SER A 101 1.51 16.61 -1.35
C SER A 101 0.31 15.90 -0.71
N PHE A 102 0.43 15.36 0.51
CA PHE A 102 -0.65 14.59 1.15
C PHE A 102 -1.94 15.39 1.32
N GLY A 103 -1.83 16.68 1.65
CA GLY A 103 -2.99 17.56 1.84
C GLY A 103 -3.89 17.66 0.61
N ALA A 104 -3.33 17.56 -0.60
CA ALA A 104 -4.10 17.61 -1.84
C ALA A 104 -5.09 16.44 -1.97
N PHE A 105 -4.77 15.29 -1.35
CA PHE A 105 -5.55 14.05 -1.45
C PHE A 105 -6.31 13.70 -0.17
N ALA A 106 -6.25 14.54 0.86
CA ALA A 106 -6.80 14.27 2.19
C ALA A 106 -7.64 15.42 2.76
N PHE A 107 -8.33 16.21 1.93
CA PHE A 107 -9.11 17.38 2.33
C PHE A 107 -8.30 18.47 3.05
N SER A 108 -7.07 18.70 2.58
CA SER A 108 -6.10 19.58 3.24
C SER A 108 -5.79 19.18 4.69
N ALA A 109 -6.08 17.93 5.06
CA ALA A 109 -5.75 17.44 6.38
C ALA A 109 -4.22 17.32 6.50
N PRO A 110 -3.65 17.78 7.62
CA PRO A 110 -2.23 17.61 7.87
C PRO A 110 -1.90 16.13 8.08
N VAL A 111 -0.64 15.81 7.79
CA VAL A 111 -0.04 14.48 7.99
C VAL A 111 1.13 14.61 8.96
N GLN A 112 1.36 13.58 9.75
CA GLN A 112 2.59 13.38 10.51
C GLN A 112 3.36 12.26 9.82
N VAL A 113 4.56 12.56 9.31
CA VAL A 113 5.41 11.57 8.65
C VAL A 113 6.62 11.28 9.51
N GLU A 114 6.78 10.02 9.92
CA GLU A 114 7.79 9.64 10.91
C GLU A 114 8.69 8.52 10.40
N PRO A 115 10.01 8.63 10.58
CA PRO A 115 10.90 7.53 10.31
C PRO A 115 10.69 6.44 11.37
N PHE A 116 10.43 5.21 10.93
CA PHE A 116 10.34 4.04 11.81
C PHE A 116 11.48 3.02 11.55
N PRO A 117 12.24 2.58 12.58
CA PRO A 117 13.45 1.78 12.41
C PRO A 117 13.16 0.27 12.28
N VAL A 118 12.29 -0.10 11.33
CA VAL A 118 11.96 -1.50 11.03
C VAL A 118 12.46 -1.90 9.65
N LYS A 119 13.03 -3.11 9.56
CA LYS A 119 13.41 -3.72 8.29
C LYS A 119 12.40 -4.81 7.93
N LEU A 120 11.54 -4.50 6.96
CA LEU A 120 10.54 -5.43 6.43
C LEU A 120 11.08 -6.07 5.14
N LYS A 121 10.72 -7.34 4.92
CA LYS A 121 11.09 -8.02 3.67
C LYS A 121 10.27 -7.45 2.51
N ILE A 122 10.85 -7.46 1.32
CA ILE A 122 10.16 -7.04 0.10
C ILE A 122 9.92 -8.31 -0.72
N ALA A 123 8.66 -8.74 -0.74
CA ALA A 123 8.24 -9.85 -1.59
C ALA A 123 7.90 -9.30 -2.98
N SER A 124 8.38 -10.00 -4.02
CA SER A 124 7.91 -9.79 -5.39
C SER A 124 6.39 -9.97 -5.45
N THR A 125 5.74 -9.25 -6.35
CA THR A 125 4.32 -9.42 -6.70
C THR A 125 3.98 -10.85 -7.13
N ARG A 126 4.95 -11.62 -7.66
CA ARG A 126 4.80 -13.03 -8.04
C ARG A 126 5.09 -14.02 -6.91
N ALA A 127 5.44 -13.54 -5.72
CA ALA A 127 5.70 -14.41 -4.58
C ALA A 127 4.39 -15.08 -4.11
N HIS A 128 4.53 -16.24 -3.48
CA HIS A 128 3.38 -16.97 -2.92
C HIS A 128 2.53 -16.05 -1.99
N PRO A 129 1.18 -16.03 -2.12
CA PRO A 129 0.30 -15.11 -1.39
C PRO A 129 0.52 -15.10 0.13
N GLU A 130 0.68 -16.27 0.74
CA GLU A 130 0.97 -16.39 2.18
C GLU A 130 2.26 -15.69 2.62
N ARG A 131 3.28 -15.62 1.75
CA ARG A 131 4.52 -14.88 2.06
C ARG A 131 4.27 -13.38 2.09
N ILE A 132 3.52 -12.86 1.11
CA ILE A 132 3.12 -11.44 1.06
C ILE A 132 2.28 -11.11 2.29
N ARG A 133 1.30 -11.96 2.60
CA ARG A 133 0.44 -11.85 3.79
C ARG A 133 1.22 -11.77 5.09
N ARG A 134 2.20 -12.67 5.32
CA ARG A 134 3.02 -12.66 6.53
C ARG A 134 3.79 -11.34 6.70
N ILE A 135 4.28 -10.76 5.61
CA ILE A 135 4.96 -9.46 5.64
C ILE A 135 3.94 -8.35 5.94
N GLY A 136 2.76 -8.40 5.32
CA GLY A 136 1.67 -7.46 5.61
C GLY A 136 1.23 -7.48 7.08
N VAL A 137 1.13 -8.66 7.69
CA VAL A 137 0.84 -8.81 9.13
C VAL A 137 1.94 -8.22 10.00
N GLN A 138 3.21 -8.40 9.65
CA GLN A 138 4.32 -7.76 10.37
C GLN A 138 4.27 -6.23 10.28
N ALA A 139 3.93 -5.70 9.10
CA ALA A 139 3.76 -4.26 8.91
C ALA A 139 2.55 -3.72 9.70
N ALA A 140 1.44 -4.45 9.73
CA ALA A 140 0.25 -4.10 10.50
C ALA A 140 0.48 -4.10 12.02
N ASP A 141 1.25 -5.06 12.55
CA ASP A 141 1.64 -5.10 13.97
C ASP A 141 2.47 -3.86 14.36
N VAL A 142 3.32 -3.35 13.46
CA VAL A 142 4.03 -2.08 13.68
C VAL A 142 3.05 -0.91 13.78
N LEU A 143 2.06 -0.84 12.90
CA LEU A 143 1.04 0.21 12.91
C LEU A 143 0.21 0.17 14.20
N GLU A 144 -0.22 -1.02 14.64
CA GLU A 144 -1.01 -1.18 15.87
C GLU A 144 -0.25 -0.73 17.13
N ARG A 145 1.05 -1.08 17.22
CA ARG A 145 1.90 -0.70 18.36
C ARG A 145 2.22 0.79 18.40
N SER A 146 2.31 1.43 17.24
CA SER A 146 2.64 2.85 17.09
C SER A 146 1.42 3.76 17.00
N ALA A 147 0.22 3.20 16.79
CA ALA A 147 -0.99 3.92 16.37
C ALA A 147 -0.83 4.65 15.02
N GLY A 148 -0.03 4.08 14.11
CA GLY A 148 0.14 4.57 12.73
C GLY A 148 -1.05 4.23 11.83
N ASP A 149 -1.28 5.06 10.82
CA ASP A 149 -2.35 4.86 9.84
C ASP A 149 -1.84 4.13 8.58
N VAL A 150 -0.62 4.42 8.14
CA VAL A 150 0.02 3.79 6.96
C VAL A 150 1.50 3.57 7.23
N ILE A 151 2.05 2.45 6.77
CA ILE A 151 3.50 2.20 6.75
C ILE A 151 3.99 1.99 5.32
N VAL A 152 5.10 2.63 4.98
CA VAL A 152 5.78 2.55 3.69
C VAL A 152 7.16 1.96 3.88
N TRP A 153 7.53 0.97 3.08
CA TRP A 153 8.88 0.42 3.01
C TRP A 153 9.21 0.03 1.58
N GLY A 154 10.47 -0.26 1.27
CA GLY A 154 10.81 -0.56 -0.12
C GLY A 154 12.28 -0.74 -0.39
N ARG A 155 12.61 -0.79 -1.68
CA ARG A 155 13.99 -0.91 -2.15
C ARG A 155 14.21 -0.07 -3.40
N ARG A 156 15.43 0.43 -3.53
CA ARG A 156 16.00 0.87 -4.80
C ARG A 156 16.74 -0.32 -5.43
N GLY A 157 16.19 -0.83 -6.52
CA GLY A 157 16.79 -1.86 -7.35
C GLY A 157 17.75 -1.30 -8.40
N VAL A 158 18.16 -2.16 -9.32
CA VAL A 158 19.04 -1.82 -10.44
C VAL A 158 18.34 -0.87 -11.41
N GLY A 159 19.10 0.05 -12.02
CA GLY A 159 18.58 0.99 -13.01
C GLY A 159 17.62 2.02 -12.42
N ASP A 160 17.83 2.40 -11.15
CA ASP A 160 17.05 3.40 -10.42
C ASP A 160 15.56 3.07 -10.27
N LYS A 161 15.19 1.80 -10.49
CA LYS A 161 13.85 1.31 -10.19
C LYS A 161 13.63 1.28 -8.69
N VAL A 162 12.56 1.90 -8.22
CA VAL A 162 12.12 1.88 -6.83
C VAL A 162 10.85 1.06 -6.74
N GLU A 163 10.81 0.15 -5.77
CA GLU A 163 9.63 -0.63 -5.41
C GLU A 163 9.26 -0.27 -3.97
N LEU A 164 8.11 0.39 -3.80
CA LEU A 164 7.53 0.72 -2.52
C LEU A 164 6.37 -0.21 -2.20
N LYS A 165 6.25 -0.56 -0.93
CA LYS A 165 5.17 -1.35 -0.36
C LYS A 165 4.43 -0.53 0.68
N PHE A 166 3.11 -0.66 0.70
CA PHE A 166 2.23 0.08 1.58
C PHE A 166 1.30 -0.89 2.29
N VAL A 167 1.11 -0.67 3.58
CA VAL A 167 0.07 -1.33 4.39
C VAL A 167 -0.64 -0.25 5.19
N ALA A 168 -1.97 -0.31 5.19
CA ALA A 168 -2.81 0.52 6.05
C ALA A 168 -3.06 -0.18 7.39
N ALA A 169 -3.42 0.59 8.42
CA ALA A 169 -3.87 0.05 9.69
C ALA A 169 -5.05 -0.92 9.46
N PRO A 170 -5.03 -2.11 10.08
CA PRO A 170 -6.06 -3.11 9.83
C PRO A 170 -7.42 -2.59 10.29
N THR A 171 -8.41 -2.68 9.41
CA THR A 171 -9.81 -2.51 9.80
C THR A 171 -10.31 -3.82 10.42
N TYR A 172 -11.07 -3.74 11.50
CA TYR A 172 -11.52 -4.90 12.26
C TYR A 172 -12.10 -6.00 11.35
N GLY A 173 -11.58 -7.22 11.45
CA GLY A 173 -12.03 -8.38 10.66
C GLY A 173 -11.49 -8.47 9.23
N ARG A 174 -10.65 -7.53 8.76
CA ARG A 174 -9.95 -7.62 7.46
C ARG A 174 -8.48 -7.94 7.63
N LEU A 175 -7.96 -8.77 6.73
CA LEU A 175 -6.53 -9.03 6.64
C LEU A 175 -5.82 -7.81 6.04
N PRO A 176 -4.56 -7.53 6.45
CA PRO A 176 -3.81 -6.42 5.89
C PRO A 176 -3.44 -6.71 4.43
N GLU A 177 -3.85 -5.81 3.54
CA GLU A 177 -3.50 -5.84 2.13
C GLU A 177 -2.19 -5.08 1.91
N THR A 178 -1.26 -5.71 1.19
CA THR A 178 0.01 -5.10 0.82
C THR A 178 -0.07 -4.60 -0.60
N HIS A 179 0.04 -3.28 -0.77
CA HIS A 179 0.05 -2.66 -2.09
C HIS A 179 1.46 -2.35 -2.54
N THR A 180 1.66 -2.26 -3.85
CA THR A 180 2.95 -1.97 -4.46
C THR A 180 2.83 -0.73 -5.33
N LEU A 181 3.78 0.19 -5.22
CA LEU A 181 3.96 1.30 -6.16
C LEU A 181 5.38 1.19 -6.70
N GLU A 182 5.50 1.10 -8.02
CA GLU A 182 6.79 1.02 -8.70
C GLU A 182 7.01 2.29 -9.53
N PHE A 183 8.23 2.79 -9.52
CA PHE A 183 8.63 3.92 -10.35
C PHE A 183 10.14 3.90 -10.62
N ARG A 184 10.63 4.82 -11.45
CA ARG A 184 12.07 5.01 -11.68
C ARG A 184 12.51 6.41 -11.26
N LEU A 185 13.67 6.52 -10.59
CA LEU A 185 14.24 7.83 -10.28
C LEU A 185 14.80 8.47 -11.56
N ARG A 186 14.60 9.78 -11.72
CA ARG A 186 15.26 10.56 -12.77
C ARG A 186 16.38 11.38 -12.14
N ARG A 187 17.61 11.16 -12.60
CA ARG A 187 18.81 11.80 -12.03
C ARG A 187 18.92 11.61 -10.51
N GLY A 188 18.51 10.44 -10.01
CA GLY A 188 18.53 10.09 -8.59
C GLY A 188 17.49 10.79 -7.71
N ARG A 189 16.51 11.49 -8.30
CA ARG A 189 15.42 12.16 -7.58
C ARG A 189 14.04 11.61 -7.95
N ILE A 190 13.10 11.78 -7.04
CA ILE A 190 11.67 11.59 -7.31
C ILE A 190 11.18 12.80 -8.13
N GLU A 191 10.42 12.55 -9.19
CA GLU A 191 9.80 13.63 -9.99
C GLU A 191 8.51 14.12 -9.32
N ALA A 192 8.13 15.39 -9.50
CA ALA A 192 6.99 16.00 -8.81
C ALA A 192 5.67 15.19 -8.94
N GLY A 193 5.34 14.69 -10.14
CA GLY A 193 4.13 13.88 -10.30
C GLY A 193 4.21 12.51 -9.61
N VAL A 194 5.41 11.95 -9.42
CA VAL A 194 5.61 10.73 -8.62
C VAL A 194 5.51 11.04 -7.13
N GLU A 195 5.97 12.22 -6.67
CA GLU A 195 5.78 12.68 -5.29
C GLU A 195 4.28 12.77 -4.95
N GLU A 196 3.50 13.35 -5.85
CA GLU A 196 2.04 13.39 -5.75
C GLU A 196 1.41 11.99 -5.76
N ALA A 197 1.84 11.09 -6.64
CA ALA A 197 1.35 9.71 -6.67
C ALA A 197 1.64 8.94 -5.37
N ILE A 198 2.82 9.14 -4.77
CA ILE A 198 3.19 8.54 -3.47
C ILE A 198 2.34 9.11 -2.34
N ALA A 199 2.13 10.42 -2.33
CA ALA A 199 1.29 11.08 -1.35
C ALA A 199 -0.18 10.63 -1.47
N TYR A 200 -0.70 10.52 -2.68
CA TYR A 200 -2.00 9.95 -2.97
C TYR A 200 -2.10 8.50 -2.50
N ALA A 201 -1.09 7.65 -2.78
CA ALA A 201 -1.07 6.27 -2.32
C ALA A 201 -1.14 6.16 -0.79
N CYS A 202 -0.49 7.08 -0.06
CA CYS A 202 -0.60 7.17 1.40
C CYS A 202 -1.98 7.67 1.83
N ALA A 203 -2.48 8.76 1.24
CA ALA A 203 -3.76 9.36 1.59
C ALA A 203 -4.94 8.40 1.36
N ARG A 204 -4.97 7.72 0.21
CA ARG A 204 -5.96 6.67 -0.13
C ARG A 204 -6.05 5.59 0.94
N ARG A 205 -4.91 5.22 1.54
CA ARG A 205 -4.80 4.13 2.51
C ARG A 205 -5.09 4.59 3.94
N ALA A 206 -4.67 5.81 4.29
CA ALA A 206 -5.01 6.43 5.58
C ALA A 206 -6.50 6.78 5.66
N ARG A 207 -7.09 7.20 4.54
CA ARG A 207 -8.49 7.60 4.41
C ARG A 207 -9.02 7.15 3.05
N PRO A 208 -9.75 6.02 2.97
CA PRO A 208 -10.25 5.49 1.70
C PRO A 208 -11.43 6.31 1.14
N ILE A 209 -11.15 7.55 0.74
CA ILE A 209 -12.13 8.55 0.30
C ILE A 209 -12.83 8.11 -0.99
N LEU A 210 -12.05 7.61 -1.95
CA LEU A 210 -12.51 7.27 -3.30
C LEU A 210 -12.99 5.83 -3.44
N ASN A 211 -12.85 5.01 -2.40
CA ASN A 211 -13.53 3.71 -2.34
C ASN A 211 -15.04 3.89 -2.05
N ARG A 212 -15.44 5.02 -1.46
CA ARG A 212 -16.83 5.37 -1.16
C ARG A 212 -17.09 6.86 -1.39
N PRO A 213 -16.95 7.35 -2.64
CA PRO A 213 -17.09 8.77 -2.92
C PRO A 213 -18.51 9.30 -2.64
N GLN A 214 -19.51 8.41 -2.53
CA GLN A 214 -20.87 8.73 -2.11
C GLN A 214 -20.98 9.19 -0.63
N ASP A 215 -20.01 8.82 0.21
CA ASP A 215 -20.03 9.14 1.65
C ASP A 215 -19.61 10.60 1.91
N TYR A 216 -19.04 11.28 0.91
CA TYR A 216 -18.52 12.64 1.01
C TYR A 216 -19.39 13.64 0.26
N LYS A 217 -19.42 14.91 0.70
CA LYS A 217 -20.11 15.97 -0.06
C LYS A 217 -19.31 16.32 -1.33
N PRO A 218 -19.95 16.65 -2.46
CA PRO A 218 -19.27 16.99 -3.71
C PRO A 218 -18.21 18.09 -3.54
N GLU A 219 -18.48 19.12 -2.73
CA GLU A 219 -17.58 20.26 -2.54
C GLU A 219 -16.27 19.86 -1.85
N LYS A 220 -16.32 18.83 -0.99
CA LYS A 220 -15.11 18.28 -0.36
C LYS A 220 -14.35 17.34 -1.30
N LEU A 221 -15.08 16.62 -2.14
CA LEU A 221 -14.50 15.64 -3.05
C LEU A 221 -13.80 16.31 -4.25
N GLN A 222 -14.32 17.46 -4.69
CA GLN A 222 -13.87 18.14 -5.90
C GLN A 222 -12.36 18.44 -5.94
N PRO A 223 -11.74 19.05 -4.92
CA PRO A 223 -10.30 19.33 -4.95
C PRO A 223 -9.43 18.07 -5.11
N ILE A 224 -9.87 16.93 -4.56
CA ILE A 224 -9.16 15.65 -4.67
C ILE A 224 -9.26 15.12 -6.09
N VAL A 225 -10.46 15.15 -6.68
CA VAL A 225 -10.67 14.69 -8.07
C VAL A 225 -9.95 15.60 -9.06
N GLU A 226 -9.88 16.90 -8.80
CA GLU A 226 -9.08 17.84 -9.60
C GLU A 226 -7.57 17.59 -9.47
N ALA A 227 -7.08 17.21 -8.29
CA ALA A 227 -5.69 16.79 -8.12
C ALA A 227 -5.40 15.50 -8.89
N LEU A 228 -6.31 14.53 -8.87
CA LEU A 228 -6.18 13.30 -9.67
C LEU A 228 -6.31 13.55 -11.18
N ASP A 229 -7.14 14.50 -11.60
CA ASP A 229 -7.26 14.90 -13.00
C ASP A 229 -5.89 15.31 -13.55
N LYS A 230 -5.12 16.08 -12.80
CA LYS A 230 -3.75 16.48 -13.21
C LYS A 230 -2.85 15.27 -13.42
N LEU A 231 -2.87 14.30 -12.49
CA LEU A 231 -2.08 13.08 -12.60
C LEU A 231 -2.52 12.16 -13.74
N VAL A 232 -3.80 12.20 -14.12
CA VAL A 232 -4.34 11.42 -15.24
C VAL A 232 -4.03 12.09 -16.58
N GLN A 233 -4.07 13.42 -16.66
CA GLN A 233 -3.80 14.17 -17.89
C GLN A 233 -2.30 14.22 -18.23
N ASP A 234 -1.43 14.29 -17.21
CA ASP A 234 0.02 14.29 -17.35
C ASP A 234 0.65 13.22 -16.45
N PRO A 235 0.45 11.92 -16.78
CA PRO A 235 0.95 10.83 -15.95
C PRO A 235 2.49 10.79 -16.00
N PRO A 236 3.18 10.67 -14.86
CA PRO A 236 4.63 10.60 -14.85
C PRO A 236 5.13 9.38 -15.64
N GLU A 237 5.94 9.60 -16.68
CA GLU A 237 6.52 8.52 -17.50
C GLU A 237 7.29 7.47 -16.70
N THR A 238 7.79 7.86 -15.52
CA THR A 238 8.57 7.01 -14.64
C THR A 238 7.71 6.15 -13.70
N LEU A 239 6.41 6.42 -13.58
CA LEU A 239 5.45 5.70 -12.73
C LEU A 239 4.93 4.46 -13.45
N SER A 240 4.77 3.32 -12.76
CA SER A 240 4.32 2.09 -13.39
C SER A 240 2.86 2.14 -13.87
N ASP A 241 2.57 1.39 -14.93
CA ASP A 241 1.24 1.31 -15.52
C ASP A 241 0.18 0.87 -14.49
N GLU A 242 0.52 -0.05 -13.58
CA GLU A 242 -0.41 -0.48 -12.52
C GLU A 242 -0.77 0.66 -11.55
N ALA A 243 0.19 1.53 -11.22
CA ALA A 243 -0.05 2.67 -10.35
C ALA A 243 -0.85 3.75 -11.07
N GLN A 244 -0.58 3.98 -12.37
CA GLN A 244 -1.39 4.87 -13.21
C GLN A 244 -2.83 4.36 -13.34
N LEU A 245 -3.01 3.05 -13.52
CA LEU A 245 -4.33 2.41 -13.59
C LEU A 245 -5.10 2.52 -12.25
N GLU A 246 -4.42 2.37 -11.10
CA GLU A 246 -5.01 2.60 -9.77
C GLU A 246 -5.54 4.04 -9.62
N ILE A 247 -4.74 5.03 -10.04
CA ILE A 247 -5.10 6.46 -10.03
C ILE A 247 -6.29 6.73 -10.96
N LEU A 248 -6.24 6.21 -12.20
CA LEU A 248 -7.29 6.36 -13.21
C LEU A 248 -8.62 5.78 -12.71
N GLY A 249 -8.58 4.62 -12.06
CA GLY A 249 -9.75 3.95 -11.50
C GLY A 249 -10.46 4.79 -10.44
N ASP A 250 -9.70 5.39 -9.53
CA ASP A 250 -10.22 6.24 -8.45
C ASP A 250 -10.67 7.61 -8.94
N TYR A 251 -9.93 8.19 -9.88
CA TYR A 251 -10.33 9.41 -10.57
C TYR A 251 -11.70 9.23 -11.23
N ALA A 252 -11.90 8.13 -11.95
CA ALA A 252 -13.16 7.83 -12.62
C ALA A 252 -14.33 7.71 -11.62
N SER A 253 -14.14 6.99 -10.50
CA SER A 253 -15.13 6.89 -9.42
C SER A 253 -15.47 8.25 -8.81
N GLY A 254 -14.44 9.08 -8.58
CA GLY A 254 -14.59 10.42 -8.03
C GLY A 254 -15.34 11.36 -8.96
N ALA A 255 -14.94 11.39 -10.24
CA ALA A 255 -15.59 12.16 -11.30
C ALA A 255 -17.05 11.74 -11.48
N LEU A 256 -17.36 10.44 -11.42
CA LEU A 256 -18.75 9.98 -11.49
C LEU A 256 -19.59 10.52 -10.32
N SER A 257 -19.06 10.46 -9.09
CA SER A 257 -19.76 10.98 -7.90
C SER A 257 -20.00 12.49 -7.99
N LEU A 258 -19.00 13.26 -8.42
CA LEU A 258 -19.15 14.70 -8.67
C LEU A 258 -20.17 14.98 -9.77
N GLY A 259 -20.13 14.19 -10.84
CA GLY A 259 -21.09 14.26 -11.93
C GLY A 259 -22.49 14.05 -11.42
N GLU A 260 -22.80 12.89 -10.82
CA GLU A 260 -24.14 12.52 -10.37
C GLU A 260 -24.70 13.46 -9.30
N ARG A 261 -23.88 13.91 -8.35
CA ARG A 261 -24.35 14.64 -7.15
C ARG A 261 -24.08 16.13 -7.18
N GLY A 262 -22.98 16.56 -7.81
CA GLY A 262 -22.61 17.96 -7.95
C GLY A 262 -23.23 18.65 -9.17
N GLY A 263 -23.82 17.89 -10.10
CA GLY A 263 -24.62 18.45 -11.21
C GLY A 263 -23.86 18.79 -12.49
N GLY A 264 -22.52 18.74 -12.49
CA GLY A 264 -21.71 19.02 -13.69
C GLY A 264 -21.70 17.85 -14.68
N THR A 265 -22.21 18.03 -15.90
CA THR A 265 -22.15 17.02 -16.99
C THR A 265 -20.71 16.75 -17.44
N HIS A 266 -19.85 17.75 -17.42
CA HIS A 266 -18.40 17.62 -17.66
C HIS A 266 -17.75 16.50 -16.82
N TRP A 267 -18.11 16.36 -15.55
CA TRP A 267 -17.57 15.31 -14.69
C TRP A 267 -18.06 13.91 -15.07
N LEU A 268 -19.29 13.80 -15.59
CA LEU A 268 -19.81 12.53 -16.13
C LEU A 268 -19.08 12.13 -17.42
N GLU A 269 -18.77 13.10 -18.29
CA GLU A 269 -17.97 12.87 -19.51
C GLU A 269 -16.55 12.43 -19.18
N LYS A 270 -15.90 13.09 -18.21
CA LYS A 270 -14.59 12.68 -17.68
C LYS A 270 -14.60 11.27 -17.10
N ALA A 271 -15.61 10.94 -16.29
CA ALA A 271 -15.77 9.60 -15.74
C ALA A 271 -15.94 8.54 -16.83
N LEU A 272 -16.73 8.85 -17.87
CA LEU A 272 -16.94 7.98 -19.02
C LEU A 272 -15.63 7.73 -19.79
N GLY A 273 -14.87 8.79 -20.08
CA GLY A 273 -13.57 8.70 -20.75
C GLY A 273 -12.57 7.88 -19.95
N ALA A 274 -12.43 8.18 -18.66
CA ALA A 274 -11.52 7.48 -17.77
C ALA A 274 -11.88 5.99 -17.59
N ARG A 275 -13.17 5.65 -17.46
CA ARG A 275 -13.59 4.24 -17.39
C ARG A 275 -13.39 3.48 -18.69
N ARG A 276 -13.59 4.12 -19.85
CA ARG A 276 -13.28 3.51 -21.15
C ARG A 276 -11.78 3.20 -21.26
N GLN A 277 -10.92 4.16 -20.92
CA GLN A 277 -9.46 3.95 -20.86
C GLN A 277 -9.07 2.86 -19.85
N TYR A 278 -9.68 2.83 -18.67
CA TYR A 278 -9.45 1.79 -17.66
C TYR A 278 -9.77 0.38 -18.19
N LEU A 279 -10.85 0.25 -18.95
CA LEU A 279 -11.28 -1.03 -19.56
C LEU A 279 -10.37 -1.52 -20.69
N GLU A 280 -9.46 -0.69 -21.22
CA GLU A 280 -8.44 -1.14 -22.17
C GLU A 280 -7.38 -2.01 -21.49
N GLN A 281 -7.20 -1.87 -20.16
CA GLN A 281 -6.21 -2.61 -19.38
C GLN A 281 -6.83 -3.70 -18.48
N VAL A 282 -8.15 -3.70 -18.30
CA VAL A 282 -8.85 -4.67 -17.45
C VAL A 282 -9.60 -5.69 -18.29
N ASP A 283 -9.15 -6.95 -18.21
CA ASP A 283 -9.76 -8.07 -18.91
C ASP A 283 -10.89 -8.70 -18.09
N ARG A 284 -12.08 -8.83 -18.70
CA ARG A 284 -13.25 -9.48 -18.11
C ARG A 284 -12.99 -10.92 -17.67
N ALA A 285 -12.13 -11.66 -18.36
CA ALA A 285 -11.82 -13.05 -18.04
C ALA A 285 -10.86 -13.18 -16.85
N LEU A 286 -9.96 -12.21 -16.66
CA LEU A 286 -8.98 -12.22 -15.56
C LEU A 286 -9.55 -11.60 -14.28
N ASP A 287 -10.32 -10.52 -14.41
CA ASP A 287 -10.98 -9.84 -13.30
C ASP A 287 -12.41 -9.40 -13.68
N PRO A 288 -13.38 -10.34 -13.70
CA PRO A 288 -14.77 -10.03 -14.01
C PRO A 288 -15.41 -9.03 -13.04
N GLY A 289 -14.90 -8.95 -11.80
CA GLY A 289 -15.39 -8.02 -10.78
C GLY A 289 -15.01 -6.58 -11.11
N ALA A 290 -13.72 -6.32 -11.36
CA ALA A 290 -13.25 -4.98 -11.73
C ALA A 290 -13.82 -4.54 -13.08
N TRP A 291 -13.88 -5.43 -14.07
CA TRP A 291 -14.51 -5.15 -15.36
C TRP A 291 -15.99 -4.80 -15.21
N GLY A 292 -16.73 -5.61 -14.43
CA GLY A 292 -18.14 -5.39 -14.16
C GLY A 292 -18.41 -4.07 -13.43
N ALA A 293 -17.57 -3.72 -12.46
CA ALA A 293 -17.67 -2.44 -11.74
C ALA A 293 -17.41 -1.24 -12.65
N ALA A 294 -16.39 -1.30 -13.53
CA ALA A 294 -16.11 -0.25 -14.49
C ALA A 294 -17.26 -0.06 -15.49
N GLN A 295 -17.83 -1.15 -16.02
CA GLN A 295 -19.02 -1.09 -16.87
C GLN A 295 -20.23 -0.51 -16.12
N GLN A 296 -20.40 -0.86 -14.84
CA GLN A 296 -21.49 -0.31 -14.02
C GLN A 296 -21.41 1.22 -13.96
N GLU A 297 -20.21 1.75 -13.78
CA GLU A 297 -19.96 3.18 -13.69
C GLU A 297 -20.14 3.90 -15.02
N ILE A 298 -19.74 3.27 -16.14
CA ILE A 298 -20.07 3.75 -17.49
C ILE A 298 -21.59 3.88 -17.66
N GLY A 299 -22.33 2.82 -17.33
CA GLY A 299 -23.78 2.81 -17.45
C GLY A 299 -24.46 3.86 -16.57
N ARG A 300 -23.96 4.07 -15.36
CA ARG A 300 -24.42 5.16 -14.47
C ARG A 300 -24.14 6.55 -15.03
N ALA A 301 -22.93 6.78 -15.56
CA ALA A 301 -22.56 8.05 -16.18
C ALA A 301 -23.48 8.37 -17.37
N LEU A 302 -23.70 7.38 -18.25
CA LEU A 302 -24.57 7.50 -19.41
C LEU A 302 -26.03 7.74 -19.03
N ALA A 303 -26.54 7.04 -18.00
CA ALA A 303 -27.90 7.26 -17.50
C ALA A 303 -28.08 8.70 -16.99
N ALA A 304 -27.13 9.19 -16.20
CA ALA A 304 -27.16 10.55 -15.67
C ALA A 304 -27.04 11.61 -16.78
N LEU A 305 -26.18 11.40 -17.79
CA LEU A 305 -26.08 12.28 -18.96
C LEU A 305 -27.38 12.30 -19.77
N GLY A 306 -27.93 11.12 -20.09
CA GLY A 306 -29.17 11.01 -20.86
C GLY A 306 -30.38 11.62 -20.14
N GLU A 307 -30.43 11.50 -18.81
CA GLU A 307 -31.41 12.21 -17.99
C GLU A 307 -31.27 13.74 -18.10
N ARG A 308 -30.06 14.27 -17.98
CA ARG A 308 -29.82 15.73 -17.97
C ARG A 308 -29.98 16.38 -19.33
N GLU A 309 -29.48 15.74 -20.37
CA GLU A 309 -29.46 16.30 -21.72
C GLU A 309 -30.73 15.99 -22.50
N GLY A 310 -31.58 15.10 -22.01
CA GLY A 310 -32.71 14.65 -22.80
C GLY A 310 -32.31 13.64 -23.87
N ALA A 311 -31.16 12.97 -23.78
CA ALA A 311 -30.60 12.11 -24.83
C ALA A 311 -31.06 10.64 -24.70
N ARG A 312 -31.70 10.09 -25.75
CA ARG A 312 -32.28 8.74 -25.75
C ARG A 312 -31.22 7.65 -25.89
N ASP A 313 -30.36 7.86 -26.86
CA ASP A 313 -29.23 7.02 -27.22
C ASP A 313 -28.36 6.74 -26.00
N LYS A 314 -28.03 7.76 -25.21
CA LYS A 314 -27.28 7.61 -23.96
C LYS A 314 -28.01 6.72 -22.93
N LEU A 315 -29.34 6.86 -22.80
CA LEU A 315 -30.13 6.00 -21.91
C LEU A 315 -30.22 4.55 -22.42
N GLU A 316 -30.34 4.35 -23.74
CA GLU A 316 -30.36 3.01 -24.35
C GLU A 316 -29.01 2.31 -24.22
N GLU A 317 -27.90 3.04 -24.43
CA GLU A 317 -26.53 2.56 -24.17
C GLU A 317 -26.33 2.23 -22.68
N ALA A 318 -26.80 3.09 -21.76
CA ALA A 318 -26.74 2.83 -20.33
C ALA A 318 -27.40 1.50 -19.94
N VAL A 319 -28.60 1.22 -20.46
CA VAL A 319 -29.33 -0.03 -20.20
C VAL A 319 -28.54 -1.25 -20.70
N ALA A 320 -27.96 -1.17 -21.90
CA ALA A 320 -27.17 -2.26 -22.46
C ALA A 320 -25.91 -2.54 -21.63
N VAL A 321 -25.17 -1.49 -21.26
CA VAL A 321 -23.95 -1.60 -20.46
C VAL A 321 -24.22 -2.07 -19.03
N LEU A 322 -25.29 -1.58 -18.39
CA LEU A 322 -25.66 -2.02 -17.03
C LEU A 322 -26.05 -3.49 -16.98
N LYS A 323 -26.69 -4.02 -18.04
CA LYS A 323 -26.98 -5.46 -18.13
C LYS A 323 -25.69 -6.29 -18.21
N LEU A 324 -24.74 -5.89 -19.06
CA LEU A 324 -23.43 -6.55 -19.16
C LEU A 324 -22.64 -6.49 -17.86
N SER A 325 -22.66 -5.35 -17.18
CA SER A 325 -22.06 -5.16 -15.86
C SER A 325 -22.62 -6.13 -14.82
N LEU A 326 -23.95 -6.25 -14.74
CA LEU A 326 -24.62 -7.14 -13.79
C LEU A 326 -24.26 -8.61 -14.00
N ASP A 327 -24.12 -9.04 -15.25
CA ASP A 327 -23.72 -10.42 -15.56
C ASP A 327 -22.29 -10.71 -15.07
N ALA A 328 -21.35 -9.78 -15.29
CA ALA A 328 -19.98 -9.91 -14.81
C ALA A 328 -19.88 -9.84 -13.27
N LEU A 329 -20.62 -8.92 -12.64
CA LEU A 329 -20.64 -8.77 -11.18
C LEU A 329 -21.25 -9.98 -10.47
N ARG A 330 -22.29 -10.59 -11.04
CA ARG A 330 -22.86 -11.85 -10.53
C ARG A 330 -21.87 -13.00 -10.65
N ALA A 331 -21.16 -13.10 -11.77
CA ALA A 331 -20.13 -14.12 -11.97
C ALA A 331 -18.95 -13.98 -10.98
N ALA A 332 -18.73 -12.77 -10.46
CA ALA A 332 -17.70 -12.47 -9.47
C ALA A 332 -18.22 -12.44 -8.01
N ASP A 333 -19.46 -12.85 -7.75
CA ASP A 333 -20.13 -12.79 -6.43
C ASP A 333 -20.09 -11.38 -5.77
N ALA A 334 -20.05 -10.32 -6.59
CA ALA A 334 -19.95 -8.94 -6.15
C ALA A 334 -21.32 -8.36 -5.77
N LEU A 335 -21.94 -8.89 -4.71
CA LEU A 335 -23.33 -8.58 -4.30
C LEU A 335 -23.65 -7.09 -4.18
N GLN A 336 -22.75 -6.31 -3.58
CA GLN A 336 -22.94 -4.86 -3.44
C GLN A 336 -22.98 -4.16 -4.82
N GLY A 337 -22.13 -4.58 -5.76
CA GLY A 337 -22.16 -4.08 -7.13
C GLY A 337 -23.47 -4.46 -7.82
N VAL A 338 -23.90 -5.71 -7.69
CA VAL A 338 -25.17 -6.18 -8.28
C VAL A 338 -26.36 -5.33 -7.82
N GLU A 339 -26.42 -4.97 -6.53
CA GLU A 339 -27.46 -4.10 -6.01
C GLU A 339 -27.42 -2.70 -6.62
N VAL A 340 -26.24 -2.06 -6.65
CA VAL A 340 -26.06 -0.72 -7.22
C VAL A 340 -26.39 -0.70 -8.71
N GLY A 341 -25.90 -1.67 -9.47
CA GLY A 341 -26.18 -1.83 -10.90
C GLY A 341 -27.66 -2.05 -11.19
N THR A 342 -28.36 -2.83 -10.36
CA THR A 342 -29.80 -3.10 -10.54
C THR A 342 -30.63 -1.84 -10.33
N ARG A 343 -30.30 -1.03 -9.31
CA ARG A 343 -30.97 0.26 -9.08
C ARG A 343 -30.71 1.25 -10.23
N ALA A 344 -29.48 1.32 -10.72
CA ALA A 344 -29.13 2.16 -11.86
C ALA A 344 -29.89 1.74 -13.13
N LEU A 345 -29.99 0.43 -13.38
CA LEU A 345 -30.71 -0.12 -14.53
C LEU A 345 -32.20 0.23 -14.48
N ALA A 346 -32.84 -0.01 -13.33
CA ALA A 346 -34.25 0.31 -13.13
C ALA A 346 -34.54 1.81 -13.36
N ARG A 347 -33.66 2.69 -12.87
CA ARG A 347 -33.76 4.14 -13.09
C ARG A 347 -33.68 4.52 -14.58
N ALA A 348 -32.72 3.95 -15.31
CA ALA A 348 -32.56 4.21 -16.74
C ALA A 348 -33.78 3.72 -17.55
N GLU A 349 -34.26 2.49 -17.28
CA GLU A 349 -35.45 1.93 -17.93
C GLU A 349 -36.72 2.71 -17.62
N GLN A 350 -36.90 3.16 -16.37
CA GLN A 350 -38.03 4.00 -15.97
C GLN A 350 -38.01 5.35 -16.72
N THR A 351 -36.86 5.99 -16.83
CA THR A 351 -36.71 7.27 -17.55
C THR A 351 -37.04 7.10 -19.04
N LEU A 352 -36.56 6.03 -19.68
CA LEU A 352 -36.92 5.69 -21.06
C LEU A 352 -38.43 5.48 -21.22
N ALA A 353 -39.05 4.71 -20.32
CA ALA A 353 -40.48 4.44 -20.36
C ALA A 353 -41.32 5.72 -20.18
N GLN A 354 -40.93 6.58 -19.23
CA GLN A 354 -41.61 7.85 -18.99
C GLN A 354 -41.54 8.77 -20.20
N ARG A 355 -40.37 8.92 -20.82
CA ARG A 355 -40.19 9.79 -21.99
C ARG A 355 -40.90 9.26 -23.24
N ARG A 356 -40.97 7.93 -23.41
CA ARG A 356 -41.80 7.29 -24.45
C ARG A 356 -43.28 7.62 -24.28
N ARG A 357 -43.79 7.62 -23.05
CA ARG A 357 -45.21 7.90 -22.75
C ARG A 357 -45.61 9.36 -22.97
N ILE A 358 -44.71 10.31 -22.69
CA ILE A 358 -45.01 11.75 -22.75
C ILE A 358 -44.95 12.29 -24.21
N GLY A 359 -44.50 11.49 -25.18
CA GLY A 359 -44.42 11.93 -26.58
C GLY A 359 -43.42 13.07 -26.81
N LEU A 360 -42.54 13.34 -25.84
CA LEU A 360 -41.45 14.31 -25.97
C LEU A 360 -40.59 13.90 -27.17
N ARG A 361 -40.57 14.74 -28.20
CA ARG A 361 -39.58 14.62 -29.28
C ARG A 361 -38.22 14.77 -28.62
N TRP A 362 -37.43 13.70 -28.70
CA TRP A 362 -36.02 13.72 -28.37
C TRP A 362 -35.38 14.87 -29.17
N PRO A 363 -34.62 15.78 -28.53
CA PRO A 363 -33.86 16.76 -29.29
C PRO A 363 -32.99 16.00 -30.30
N ALA A 364 -33.10 16.40 -31.56
CA ALA A 364 -32.47 15.75 -32.70
C ALA A 364 -30.96 15.90 -32.69
#